data_AF-A0AAU8NJ15-F1
#
_entry.id   AF-A0AAU8NJ15-F1
#
_cell.length_a   1.000
_cell.length_b   1.000
_cell.length_c   1.000
_cell.angle_alpha   90.00
_cell.angle_beta   90.00
_cell.angle_gamma   90.00
#
_symmetry.space_group_name_H-M   'P 1'
#
loop_
_entity.id
_entity.type
_entity.pdbx_description
1 polymer ?
#
loop_
_entity_poly.entity_id
_entity_poly.type
_entity_poly.pdbx_seq_one_letter_code
_entity_poly.pdbx_strand_id
1 'polypeptide(L)'
;MTTKQQRKAVFNQLQDMFEEAVAEGPRAIQSHLQDVAFSLGAQAAIVTEPDQMPQAINDLITHFGRGIQTIIEEITGNESKFDVAVYAVNSSQH
;
A
#
# COMPACT_ATOMS: atom_id res chain seq x y z
N MET A 1 -12.59 0.49 20.21
CA MET A 1 -11.54 -0.45 19.77
C MET A 1 -10.21 0.27 19.78
N THR A 2 -9.12 -0.38 20.19
CA THR A 2 -7.78 0.25 20.14
C THR A 2 -7.27 0.26 18.69
N THR A 3 -6.42 1.23 18.33
CA THR A 3 -5.84 1.36 16.98
C THR A 3 -5.10 0.09 16.50
N LYS A 4 -4.56 -0.71 17.44
CA LYS A 4 -3.95 -2.02 17.15
C LYS A 4 -4.98 -3.06 16.70
N GLN A 5 -6.16 -3.11 17.33
CA GLN A 5 -7.23 -4.05 16.96
C GLN A 5 -7.80 -3.73 15.57
N GLN A 6 -7.92 -2.45 15.23
CA GLN A 6 -8.39 -2.01 13.91
C GLN A 6 -7.41 -2.40 12.80
N ARG A 7 -6.09 -2.18 13.01
CA ARG A 7 -5.08 -2.61 12.02
C ARG A 7 -5.09 -4.11 11.76
N LYS A 8 -5.25 -4.92 12.81
CA LYS A 8 -5.35 -6.38 12.67
C LYS A 8 -6.60 -6.80 11.88
N ALA A 9 -7.74 -6.15 12.12
CA ALA A 9 -8.97 -6.45 11.39
C ALA A 9 -8.83 -6.15 9.89
N VAL A 10 -8.26 -4.98 9.55
CA VAL A 10 -8.00 -4.59 8.15
C VAL A 10 -7.03 -5.57 7.49
N PHE A 11 -5.94 -5.92 8.17
CA PHE A 11 -4.99 -6.90 7.65
C PHE A 11 -5.65 -8.25 7.35
N ASN A 12 -6.40 -8.80 8.32
CA ASN A 12 -7.09 -10.07 8.13
C ASN A 12 -8.08 -10.02 6.96
N GLN A 13 -8.85 -8.94 6.84
CA GLN A 13 -9.78 -8.80 5.72
C GLN A 13 -9.07 -8.77 4.36
N LEU A 14 -7.93 -8.07 4.24
CA LEU A 14 -7.13 -8.06 3.02
C LEU A 14 -6.48 -9.42 2.73
N GLN A 15 -6.08 -10.13 3.79
CA GLN A 15 -5.52 -11.49 3.70
C GLN A 15 -6.56 -12.49 3.16
N ASP A 16 -7.78 -12.47 3.69
CA ASP A 16 -8.87 -13.36 3.25
C ASP A 16 -9.17 -13.12 1.75
N MET A 17 -9.27 -11.85 1.33
CA MET A 17 -9.47 -11.48 -0.08
C MET A 17 -8.30 -11.89 -0.98
N PHE A 18 -7.07 -11.82 -0.47
CA PHE A 18 -5.89 -12.27 -1.20
C PHE A 18 -5.88 -13.79 -1.38
N GLU A 19 -6.28 -14.56 -0.36
CA GLU A 19 -6.37 -16.02 -0.41
C GLU A 19 -7.42 -16.48 -1.44
N GLU A 20 -8.56 -15.79 -1.53
CA GLU A 20 -9.55 -15.99 -2.59
C GLU A 20 -8.93 -15.75 -3.99
N ALA A 21 -8.22 -14.64 -4.16
CA ALA A 21 -7.55 -14.33 -5.42
C ALA A 21 -6.45 -15.35 -5.78
N VAL A 22 -5.74 -15.89 -4.79
CA VAL A 22 -4.74 -16.97 -4.98
C VAL A 22 -5.43 -18.25 -5.47
N ALA A 23 -6.60 -18.59 -4.93
CA ALA A 23 -7.36 -19.77 -5.36
C ALA A 23 -7.84 -19.67 -6.82
N GLU A 24 -8.13 -18.46 -7.30
CA GLU A 24 -8.55 -18.19 -8.69
C GLU A 24 -7.38 -18.12 -9.68
N GLY A 25 -6.18 -17.77 -9.21
CA GLY A 25 -4.94 -17.84 -9.97
C GLY A 25 -4.34 -16.48 -10.38
N PRO A 26 -3.29 -16.48 -11.22
CA PRO A 26 -2.39 -15.32 -11.38
C PRO A 26 -3.05 -14.01 -11.81
N ARG A 27 -4.09 -14.07 -12.64
CA ARG A 27 -4.82 -12.87 -13.09
C ARG A 27 -5.66 -12.26 -11.97
N ALA A 28 -6.27 -13.09 -11.13
CA ALA A 28 -7.04 -12.62 -9.97
C ALA A 28 -6.13 -12.00 -8.92
N ILE A 29 -4.94 -12.60 -8.66
CA ILE A 29 -3.91 -12.00 -7.80
C ILE A 29 -3.54 -10.59 -8.29
N GLN A 30 -3.27 -10.45 -9.59
CA GLN A 30 -2.92 -9.16 -10.16
C GLN A 30 -4.05 -8.13 -10.00
N SER A 31 -5.29 -8.53 -10.30
CA SER A 31 -6.48 -7.67 -10.13
C SER A 31 -6.64 -7.24 -8.68
N HIS A 32 -6.55 -8.17 -7.74
CA HIS A 32 -6.67 -7.88 -6.30
C HIS A 32 -5.65 -6.82 -5.85
N LEU A 33 -4.37 -6.98 -6.22
CA LEU A 33 -3.34 -6.01 -5.87
C LEU A 33 -3.58 -4.63 -6.50
N GLN A 34 -4.09 -4.59 -7.74
CA GLN A 34 -4.48 -3.34 -8.40
C GLN A 34 -5.66 -2.66 -7.70
N ASP A 35 -6.67 -3.43 -7.28
CA ASP A 35 -7.85 -2.93 -6.58
C ASP A 35 -7.51 -2.37 -5.19
N VAL A 36 -6.60 -3.03 -4.47
CA VAL A 36 -6.07 -2.54 -3.19
C VAL A 36 -5.31 -1.23 -3.40
N ALA A 37 -4.44 -1.15 -4.40
CA ALA A 37 -3.69 0.07 -4.71
C ALA A 37 -4.61 1.23 -5.10
N PHE A 38 -5.61 0.97 -5.96
CA PHE A 38 -6.63 1.95 -6.33
C PHE A 38 -7.40 2.46 -5.11
N SER A 39 -7.86 1.54 -4.26
CA SER A 39 -8.65 1.88 -3.06
C SER A 39 -7.86 2.72 -2.06
N LEU A 40 -6.55 2.46 -1.89
CA LEU A 40 -5.66 3.28 -1.06
C LEU A 40 -5.51 4.70 -1.64
N GLY A 41 -5.26 4.80 -2.95
CA GLY A 41 -5.15 6.09 -3.63
C GLY A 41 -6.43 6.92 -3.59
N ALA A 42 -7.59 6.29 -3.81
CA ALA A 42 -8.89 6.95 -3.74
C ALA A 42 -9.19 7.48 -2.32
N GLN A 43 -8.90 6.69 -1.29
CA GLN A 43 -9.07 7.13 0.10
C GLN A 43 -8.13 8.28 0.45
N ALA A 44 -6.87 8.25 -0.01
CA ALA A 44 -5.93 9.36 0.16
C ALA A 44 -6.46 10.64 -0.50
N ALA A 45 -6.96 10.54 -1.73
CA ALA A 45 -7.51 11.67 -2.46
C ALA A 45 -8.77 12.27 -1.80
N ILE A 46 -9.60 11.45 -1.13
CA ILE A 46 -10.79 11.92 -0.41
C ILE A 46 -10.43 12.74 0.83
N VAL A 47 -9.33 12.41 1.51
CA VAL A 47 -8.98 12.99 2.83
C VAL A 47 -7.88 14.04 2.77
N THR A 48 -7.35 14.36 1.58
CA THR A 48 -6.23 15.29 1.41
C THR A 48 -6.58 16.42 0.44
N GLU A 49 -6.10 17.62 0.77
CA GLU A 49 -6.13 18.73 -0.18
C GLU A 49 -5.11 18.49 -1.32
N PRO A 50 -5.34 19.03 -2.54
CA PRO A 50 -4.48 18.78 -3.69
C PRO A 50 -2.99 19.09 -3.47
N ASP A 51 -2.68 20.11 -2.67
CA ASP A 51 -1.30 20.52 -2.33
C ASP A 51 -0.63 19.58 -1.31
N GLN A 52 -1.41 18.82 -0.56
CA GLN A 52 -0.95 17.86 0.45
C GLN A 52 -0.85 16.43 -0.10
N MET A 53 -1.52 16.16 -1.22
CA MET A 53 -1.59 14.83 -1.84
C MET A 53 -0.21 14.20 -2.12
N PRO A 54 0.82 14.94 -2.62
CA PRO A 54 2.14 14.36 -2.81
C PRO A 54 2.78 13.85 -1.50
N GLN A 55 2.59 14.56 -0.40
CA GLN A 55 3.11 14.14 0.91
C GLN A 55 2.37 12.89 1.41
N ALA A 56 1.04 12.88 1.31
CA ALA A 56 0.24 11.73 1.72
C ALA A 56 0.57 10.45 0.93
N ILE A 57 0.81 10.58 -0.38
CA ILE A 57 1.28 9.47 -1.22
C ILE A 57 2.67 8.99 -0.77
N ASN A 58 3.60 9.90 -0.47
CA ASN A 58 4.92 9.54 0.02
C ASN A 58 4.86 8.79 1.35
N ASP A 59 4.00 9.22 2.28
CA ASP A 59 3.81 8.55 3.57
C ASP A 59 3.24 7.13 3.37
N LEU A 60 2.24 6.99 2.50
CA LEU A 60 1.66 5.67 2.16
C LEU A 60 2.70 4.72 1.55
N ILE A 61 3.49 5.21 0.60
CA ILE A 61 4.54 4.41 -0.06
C ILE A 61 5.66 4.06 0.91
N THR A 62 6.02 4.96 1.82
CA THR A 62 6.99 4.69 2.88
C THR A 62 6.50 3.56 3.79
N HIS A 63 5.22 3.60 4.19
CA HIS A 63 4.62 2.54 5.00
C HIS A 63 4.52 1.21 4.25
N PHE A 64 4.18 1.24 2.97
CA PHE A 64 4.19 0.08 2.10
C PHE A 64 5.59 -0.54 2.00
N GLY A 65 6.61 0.27 1.73
CA GLY A 65 8.02 -0.15 1.66
C GLY A 65 8.50 -0.80 2.95
N ARG A 66 8.19 -0.20 4.11
CA ARG A 66 8.51 -0.79 5.43
C ARG A 66 7.85 -2.16 5.63
N GLY A 67 6.60 -2.32 5.20
CA GLY A 67 5.91 -3.61 5.27
C GLY A 67 6.63 -4.69 4.47
N ILE A 68 7.07 -4.37 3.25
CA ILE A 68 7.87 -5.29 2.42
C ILE A 68 9.19 -5.65 3.10
N GLN A 69 9.91 -4.64 3.62
CA GLN A 69 11.19 -4.85 4.31
C GLN A 69 11.05 -5.84 5.47
N THR A 70 10.05 -5.62 6.34
CA THR A 70 9.78 -6.49 7.48
C THR A 70 9.52 -7.93 7.07
N ILE A 71 8.71 -8.15 6.02
CA ILE A 71 8.39 -9.50 5.56
C ILE A 71 9.59 -10.17 4.87
N ILE A 72 10.39 -9.43 4.09
CA ILE A 72 11.61 -9.99 3.47
C ILE A 72 12.63 -10.37 4.54
N GLU A 73 12.81 -9.53 5.55
CA GLU A 73 13.65 -9.83 6.71
C GLU A 73 13.18 -11.09 7.43
N GLU A 74 11.87 -11.22 7.66
CA GLU A 74 11.29 -12.38 8.31
C GLU A 74 11.47 -13.68 7.50
N ILE A 75 11.30 -13.62 6.18
CA ILE A 75 11.38 -14.80 5.31
C ILE A 75 12.83 -15.20 5.01
N THR A 76 13.72 -14.23 4.81
CA THR A 76 15.07 -14.47 4.29
C THR A 76 16.18 -14.29 5.32
N GLY A 77 15.90 -13.64 6.45
CA GLY A 77 16.89 -13.24 7.46
C GLY A 77 17.80 -12.08 7.03
N ASN A 78 17.59 -11.51 5.84
CA ASN A 78 18.43 -10.43 5.30
C ASN A 78 17.71 -9.08 5.43
N GLU A 79 18.40 -8.10 6.03
CA GLU A 79 17.98 -6.71 5.98
C GLU A 79 17.92 -6.23 4.52
N SER A 80 16.78 -5.67 4.14
CA SER A 80 16.58 -5.08 2.83
C SER A 80 16.14 -3.63 3.00
N LYS A 81 16.76 -2.69 2.30
CA LYS A 81 16.33 -1.28 2.28
C LYS A 81 15.64 -0.97 0.96
N PHE A 82 14.39 -0.54 1.07
CA PHE A 82 13.60 0.05 0.00
C PHE A 82 13.40 1.53 0.32
N ASP A 83 14.18 2.38 -0.33
CA ASP A 83 13.96 3.83 -0.34
C ASP A 83 13.15 4.17 -1.60
N VAL A 84 11.86 4.45 -1.43
CA VAL A 84 10.97 4.85 -2.52
C VAL A 84 10.48 6.28 -2.26
N ALA A 85 10.79 7.19 -3.17
CA ALA A 85 10.33 8.58 -3.14
C ALA A 85 9.48 8.88 -4.38
N VAL A 86 8.27 9.41 -4.17
CA VAL A 86 7.44 9.97 -5.23
C VAL A 86 7.65 11.47 -5.27
N TYR A 87 8.18 11.92 -6.39
CA TYR A 87 8.31 13.34 -6.69
C TYR A 87 7.03 13.81 -7.38
N ALA A 88 6.44 14.90 -6.88
CA ALA A 88 5.34 15.55 -7.56
C ALA A 88 5.82 16.02 -8.94
N VAL A 89 5.16 15.55 -10.01
CA VAL A 89 5.38 16.10 -11.34
C VAL A 89 4.49 17.34 -11.45
N ASN A 90 5.04 18.51 -11.17
CA ASN A 90 4.41 19.76 -11.57
C ASN A 90 4.43 19.80 -13.10
N SER A 91 3.31 19.54 -13.76
CA SER A 91 3.13 19.92 -15.15
C SER A 91 3.01 21.45 -15.20
N SER A 92 4.15 22.14 -15.10
CA SER A 92 4.27 23.50 -15.60
C SER A 92 4.23 23.42 -17.13
N GLN A 93 3.06 23.21 -17.71
CA GLN A 93 2.86 23.35 -19.16
C GLN A 93 1.59 24.17 -19.43
N HIS A 94 1.89 25.42 -19.79
CA HIS A 94 1.12 26.43 -20.53
C HIS A 94 0.02 27.22 -19.83
#